data_AF-A0A1I8ENQ5-F1
#
_entry.id   AF-A0A1I8ENQ5-F1
#
_cell.length_a   1.000
_cell.length_b   1.000
_cell.length_c   1.000
_cell.angle_alpha   90.00
_cell.angle_beta   90.00
_cell.angle_gamma   90.00
#
_symmetry.space_group_name_H-M   'P 1'
#
loop_
_entity.id
_entity.type
_entity.pdbx_description
1 polymer ?
#
loop_
_entity_poly.entity_id
_entity_poly.type
_entity_poly.pdbx_seq_one_letter_code
_entity_poly.pdbx_strand_id
1 'polypeptide(L)'
;VNRVNIKIRDLPPSLDGFTIVLLTDIHIGPTVDQKRVKEIVEKTNALHADMVAISGDLVDGFLSNLVQPTLPLAKLRSKYGVYYATGNHEYYYGDTNEWLHYFTTKFNITVLHNENRNLCSSSGDCICVAGVDDFFTEKLRIPGHHMDAERALSGCSETQPTILLVHQPNGASKILRNTKKRIDLILSGHTHAGQFYIVWFLAYLKNDFLYGHYKIKNRDTQIYVSSGVNYWGPPVKMLNLCEITLLTLRSDFHFKIFDFRKMILRIARFPIIISIIISSVSIIFLNIFGLRIFGVNNVHDYRKGNRIRQLSTVKFEFFILPFSVFVYLRLIQLAKYVLAYNNNGLITDHAGKYLQLIAIGTILWLFLGHATLFLYFIPDLVPRFVVMLSFLSIGLWYHIVVPLVVFAILTAVISELKTVTICHPFISKCFSKFFVLEAFCLNKNVQTAFTLLLAIILCFFSYIFCDNLVIKNASLNVKDLPNGTEGIRFALISDIHAGATVFKEKIEEIVDRVNSESVDAVFLVGDAVDAPRDSIENRVKPLRFLKQKTFYVSGNHEYYYGNASEWFDLFQQYGFEILNN
;
A
#
# COMPACT_ATOMS: atom_id res chain seq x y z
N VAL A 1 -3.12 -13.15 28.60
CA VAL A 1 -4.51 -13.44 28.19
C VAL A 1 -5.08 -12.16 27.64
N ASN A 2 -5.56 -12.19 26.41
CA ASN A 2 -6.25 -11.08 25.78
C ASN A 2 -7.76 -11.23 25.99
N ARG A 3 -8.49 -10.16 26.29
CA ARG A 3 -9.94 -10.21 26.59
C ARG A 3 -10.70 -9.31 25.62
N VAL A 4 -11.66 -9.87 24.89
CA VAL A 4 -12.31 -9.19 23.76
C VAL A 4 -13.82 -9.36 23.84
N ASN A 5 -14.57 -8.27 23.77
CA ASN A 5 -16.03 -8.31 23.65
C ASN A 5 -16.43 -8.33 22.16
N ILE A 6 -17.21 -9.32 21.75
CA ILE A 6 -17.75 -9.46 20.40
C ILE A 6 -19.26 -9.27 20.43
N LYS A 7 -19.77 -8.36 19.62
CA LYS A 7 -21.22 -8.12 19.52
C LYS A 7 -21.83 -9.06 18.50
N ILE A 8 -22.82 -9.86 18.86
CA ILE A 8 -23.48 -10.79 17.96
C ILE A 8 -24.91 -10.32 17.72
N ARG A 9 -25.30 -10.26 16.44
CA ARG A 9 -26.64 -9.88 16.02
C ARG A 9 -27.64 -10.96 16.44
N ASP A 10 -28.78 -10.55 16.98
CA ASP A 10 -29.84 -11.45 17.44
C ASP A 10 -29.34 -12.53 18.42
N LEU A 11 -28.31 -12.21 19.22
CA LEU A 11 -27.84 -13.11 20.27
C LEU A 11 -28.95 -13.26 21.32
N PRO A 12 -29.44 -14.49 21.57
CA PRO A 12 -30.46 -14.71 22.59
C PRO A 12 -29.99 -14.21 23.96
N PRO A 13 -30.85 -13.58 24.79
CA PRO A 13 -30.46 -13.05 26.09
C PRO A 13 -29.81 -14.09 27.02
N SER A 14 -30.22 -15.35 26.92
CA SER A 14 -29.64 -16.49 27.65
C SER A 14 -28.17 -16.78 27.31
N LEU A 15 -27.69 -16.26 26.19
CA LEU A 15 -26.33 -16.41 25.66
C LEU A 15 -25.53 -15.09 25.71
N ASP A 16 -26.10 -13.99 26.22
CA ASP A 16 -25.33 -12.76 26.47
C ASP A 16 -24.33 -12.99 27.60
N GLY A 17 -23.06 -12.78 27.30
CA GLY A 17 -21.95 -13.08 28.19
C GLY A 17 -21.31 -14.44 27.94
N PHE A 18 -21.78 -15.22 26.94
CA PHE A 18 -21.16 -16.50 26.58
C PHE A 18 -19.67 -16.30 26.26
N THR A 19 -18.81 -17.12 26.86
CA THR A 19 -17.35 -16.97 26.79
C THR A 19 -16.66 -18.06 26.00
N ILE A 20 -15.69 -17.67 25.17
CA ILE A 20 -14.93 -18.58 24.31
C ILE A 20 -13.45 -18.33 24.54
N VAL A 21 -12.69 -19.36 24.93
CA VAL A 21 -11.23 -19.29 24.83
C VAL A 21 -10.82 -19.74 23.45
N LEU A 22 -10.13 -18.87 22.71
CA LEU A 22 -9.48 -19.19 21.45
C LEU A 22 -8.01 -19.51 21.68
N LEU A 23 -7.60 -20.69 21.22
CA LEU A 23 -6.23 -21.17 21.11
C LEU A 23 -5.90 -21.38 19.63
N THR A 24 -4.77 -20.87 19.18
CA THR A 24 -4.25 -21.06 17.82
C THR A 24 -2.73 -21.16 17.87
N ASP A 25 -2.12 -21.82 16.89
CA ASP A 25 -0.66 -21.78 16.70
C ASP A 25 0.12 -22.19 17.97
N ILE A 26 -0.24 -23.34 18.54
CA ILE A 26 0.44 -23.90 19.71
C ILE A 26 1.78 -24.52 19.28
N HIS A 27 1.81 -25.15 18.10
CA HIS A 27 2.98 -25.80 17.50
C HIS A 27 3.70 -26.76 18.46
N ILE A 28 2.97 -27.73 19.01
CA ILE A 28 3.56 -28.76 19.88
C ILE A 28 4.58 -29.54 19.04
N GLY A 29 5.84 -29.53 19.48
CA GLY A 29 6.95 -29.96 18.64
C GLY A 29 8.29 -29.87 19.37
N PRO A 30 9.41 -29.84 18.65
CA PRO A 30 10.75 -29.88 19.25
C PRO A 30 11.04 -28.80 20.30
N THR A 31 10.43 -27.62 20.14
CA THR A 31 10.65 -26.45 21.02
C THR A 31 9.49 -26.15 21.97
N VAL A 32 8.35 -26.82 21.80
CA VAL A 32 7.14 -26.67 22.64
C VAL A 32 6.86 -27.99 23.31
N ASP A 33 7.37 -28.13 24.54
CA ASP A 33 7.36 -29.37 25.30
C ASP A 33 6.07 -29.57 26.13
N GLN A 34 6.01 -30.71 26.82
CA GLN A 34 4.89 -31.06 27.70
C GLN A 34 4.65 -30.02 28.81
N LYS A 35 5.72 -29.40 29.34
CA LYS A 35 5.62 -28.40 30.40
C LYS A 35 4.91 -27.16 29.86
N ARG A 36 5.27 -26.69 28.67
CA ARG A 36 4.62 -25.55 28.03
C ARG A 36 3.14 -25.82 27.73
N VAL A 37 2.82 -27.01 27.23
CA VAL A 37 1.41 -27.40 26.98
C VAL A 37 0.62 -27.43 28.29
N LYS A 38 1.20 -27.96 29.37
CA LYS A 38 0.58 -27.95 30.70
C LYS A 38 0.28 -26.52 31.18
N GLU A 39 1.22 -25.59 31.04
CA GLU A 39 0.99 -24.17 31.38
C GLU A 39 -0.15 -23.54 30.58
N ILE A 40 -0.25 -23.85 29.28
CA ILE A 40 -1.32 -23.35 28.41
C ILE A 40 -2.68 -23.88 28.88
N VAL A 41 -2.76 -25.18 29.20
CA VAL A 41 -3.99 -25.82 29.68
C VAL A 41 -4.41 -25.26 31.04
N GLU A 42 -3.47 -25.07 31.97
CA GLU A 42 -3.75 -24.48 33.29
C GLU A 42 -4.27 -23.04 33.16
N LYS A 43 -3.64 -22.22 32.31
CA LYS A 43 -4.10 -20.85 32.03
C LYS A 43 -5.48 -20.82 31.37
N THR A 44 -5.73 -21.71 30.43
CA THR A 44 -7.03 -21.83 29.75
C THR A 44 -8.14 -22.23 30.74
N ASN A 45 -7.91 -23.26 31.54
CA ASN A 45 -8.90 -23.74 32.52
C ASN A 45 -9.20 -22.69 33.60
N ALA A 46 -8.20 -21.89 34.01
CA ALA A 46 -8.39 -20.80 34.97
C ALA A 46 -9.29 -19.66 34.45
N LEU A 47 -9.59 -19.61 33.15
CA LEU A 47 -10.51 -18.64 32.58
C LEU A 47 -11.98 -19.04 32.71
N HIS A 48 -12.26 -20.30 33.08
CA HIS A 48 -13.61 -20.84 33.27
C HIS A 48 -14.56 -20.55 32.10
N ALA A 49 -14.07 -20.66 30.86
CA ALA A 49 -14.85 -20.33 29.69
C ALA A 49 -15.94 -21.37 29.36
N ASP A 50 -17.01 -20.91 28.73
CA ASP A 50 -18.12 -21.75 28.28
C ASP A 50 -17.65 -22.73 27.20
N MET A 51 -16.81 -22.28 26.26
CA MET A 51 -16.25 -23.10 25.18
C MET A 51 -14.74 -22.87 25.03
N VAL A 52 -14.00 -23.90 24.62
CA VAL A 52 -12.63 -23.74 24.08
C VAL A 52 -12.67 -24.02 22.59
N ALA A 53 -12.21 -23.07 21.78
CA ALA A 53 -11.98 -23.21 20.35
C ALA A 53 -10.47 -23.31 20.08
N ILE A 54 -10.06 -24.33 19.35
CA ILE A 54 -8.70 -24.52 18.86
C ILE A 54 -8.75 -24.37 17.33
N SER A 55 -8.18 -23.29 16.80
CA SER A 55 -8.21 -23.01 15.35
C SER A 55 -6.82 -23.21 14.75
N GLY A 56 -6.50 -24.48 14.48
CA GLY A 56 -5.35 -24.97 13.72
C GLY A 56 -3.97 -24.81 14.35
N ASP A 57 -3.00 -25.46 13.71
CA ASP A 57 -1.57 -25.50 14.03
C ASP A 57 -1.32 -25.90 15.49
N LEU A 58 -1.87 -27.06 15.85
CA LEU A 58 -1.74 -27.66 17.17
C LEU A 58 -0.41 -28.42 17.29
N VAL A 59 0.05 -29.10 16.25
CA VAL A 59 1.22 -30.00 16.27
C VAL A 59 2.16 -29.82 15.07
N ASP A 60 3.47 -29.91 15.33
CA ASP A 60 4.56 -29.79 14.35
C ASP A 60 5.39 -31.09 14.28
N GLY A 61 4.74 -32.23 14.00
CA GLY A 61 5.45 -33.50 13.84
C GLY A 61 4.58 -34.75 13.78
N PHE A 62 5.24 -35.90 13.66
CA PHE A 62 4.59 -37.22 13.63
C PHE A 62 3.98 -37.59 14.99
N LEU A 63 2.80 -38.22 14.98
CA LEU A 63 2.10 -38.68 16.17
C LEU A 63 2.99 -39.54 17.08
N SER A 64 3.72 -40.50 16.50
CA SER A 64 4.65 -41.41 17.21
C SER A 64 5.67 -40.68 18.09
N ASN A 65 6.06 -39.45 17.72
CA ASN A 65 7.07 -38.67 18.43
C ASN A 65 6.48 -37.69 19.44
N LEU A 66 5.21 -37.29 19.28
CA LEU A 66 4.60 -36.17 20.00
C LEU A 66 3.46 -36.57 20.96
N VAL A 67 3.24 -37.87 21.17
CA VAL A 67 2.26 -38.36 22.17
C VAL A 67 2.50 -37.74 23.55
N GLN A 68 3.73 -37.81 24.10
CA GLN A 68 3.99 -37.36 25.47
C GLN A 68 3.77 -35.85 25.68
N PRO A 69 4.29 -34.95 24.82
CA PRO A 69 4.02 -33.52 24.90
C PRO A 69 2.55 -33.12 24.82
N THR A 70 1.71 -33.88 24.09
CA THR A 70 0.29 -33.56 23.87
C THR A 70 -0.63 -33.99 25.02
N LEU A 71 -0.22 -34.95 25.87
CA LEU A 71 -1.04 -35.49 26.97
C LEU A 71 -1.74 -34.44 27.85
N PRO A 72 -1.14 -33.28 28.19
CA PRO A 72 -1.83 -32.29 29.02
C PRO A 72 -3.11 -31.74 28.38
N LEU A 73 -3.24 -31.76 27.04
CA LEU A 73 -4.45 -31.32 26.33
C LEU A 73 -5.71 -32.09 26.78
N ALA A 74 -5.56 -33.35 27.22
CA ALA A 74 -6.64 -34.15 27.79
C ALA A 74 -7.35 -33.48 28.98
N LYS A 75 -6.67 -32.54 29.64
CA LYS A 75 -7.17 -31.82 30.82
C LYS A 75 -7.86 -30.50 30.48
N LEU A 76 -7.98 -30.11 29.21
CA LEU A 76 -8.79 -28.95 28.83
C LEU A 76 -10.24 -29.16 29.25
N ARG A 77 -10.82 -28.15 29.90
CA ARG A 77 -12.18 -28.19 30.43
C ARG A 77 -12.93 -26.94 30.02
N SER A 78 -14.18 -27.14 29.63
CA SER A 78 -15.16 -26.09 29.35
C SER A 78 -16.55 -26.69 29.53
N LYS A 79 -17.54 -25.82 29.73
CA LYS A 79 -18.93 -26.23 29.95
C LYS A 79 -19.55 -26.90 28.71
N TYR A 80 -19.24 -26.37 27.54
CA TYR A 80 -19.82 -26.79 26.25
C TYR A 80 -18.84 -27.58 25.37
N GLY A 81 -17.64 -27.91 25.86
CA GLY A 81 -16.67 -28.73 25.14
C GLY A 81 -15.55 -27.97 24.45
N VAL A 82 -14.60 -28.74 23.93
CA VAL A 82 -13.40 -28.27 23.24
C VAL A 82 -13.53 -28.62 21.77
N TYR A 83 -13.49 -27.62 20.89
CA TYR A 83 -13.68 -27.78 19.45
C TYR A 83 -12.41 -27.46 18.70
N TYR A 84 -12.10 -28.25 17.68
CA TYR A 84 -10.86 -28.15 16.94
C TYR A 84 -11.10 -28.14 15.43
N ALA A 85 -10.46 -27.23 14.70
CA ALA A 85 -10.36 -27.24 13.24
C ALA A 85 -8.89 -27.25 12.84
N THR A 86 -8.55 -27.89 11.72
CA THR A 86 -7.15 -28.07 11.30
C THR A 86 -6.51 -26.78 10.79
N GLY A 87 -5.20 -26.68 10.98
CA GLY A 87 -4.33 -25.74 10.29
C GLY A 87 -3.46 -26.44 9.25
N ASN A 88 -2.57 -25.71 8.61
CA ASN A 88 -1.71 -26.28 7.57
C ASN A 88 -0.66 -27.24 8.14
N HIS A 89 -0.27 -27.07 9.40
CA HIS A 89 0.78 -27.89 10.02
C HIS A 89 0.38 -29.34 10.24
N GLU A 90 -0.91 -29.61 10.43
CA GLU A 90 -1.43 -30.96 10.52
C GLU A 90 -1.27 -31.77 9.23
N TYR A 91 -1.00 -31.10 8.10
CA TYR A 91 -0.81 -31.74 6.79
C TYR A 91 0.66 -31.83 6.36
N TYR A 92 1.61 -31.35 7.19
CA TYR A 92 3.05 -31.43 6.87
C TYR A 92 3.70 -32.75 7.30
N TYR A 93 3.10 -33.48 8.25
CA TYR A 93 3.71 -34.64 8.87
C TYR A 93 2.75 -35.83 8.95
N GLY A 94 3.08 -36.90 8.23
CA GLY A 94 2.35 -38.18 8.31
C GLY A 94 0.93 -38.09 7.75
N ASP A 95 0.08 -39.02 8.19
CA ASP A 95 -1.35 -39.01 7.87
C ASP A 95 -2.11 -38.14 8.89
N THR A 96 -2.71 -37.05 8.41
CA THR A 96 -3.51 -36.14 9.23
C THR A 96 -4.63 -36.87 9.99
N ASN A 97 -5.21 -37.94 9.42
CA ASN A 97 -6.28 -38.69 10.07
C ASN A 97 -5.83 -39.36 11.37
N GLU A 98 -4.56 -39.73 11.50
CA GLU A 98 -4.02 -40.28 12.76
C GLU A 98 -4.13 -39.24 13.88
N TRP A 99 -3.75 -37.99 13.60
CA TRP A 99 -3.88 -36.89 14.56
C TRP A 99 -5.34 -36.57 14.89
N LEU A 100 -6.21 -36.48 13.90
CA LEU A 100 -7.65 -36.22 14.13
C LEU A 100 -8.30 -37.32 14.96
N HIS A 101 -8.00 -38.58 14.65
CA HIS A 101 -8.48 -39.73 15.39
C HIS A 101 -7.91 -39.74 16.82
N TYR A 102 -6.63 -39.45 16.98
CA TYR A 102 -5.98 -39.38 18.29
C TYR A 102 -6.61 -38.30 19.18
N PHE A 103 -6.80 -37.09 18.66
CA PHE A 103 -7.45 -36.01 19.41
C PHE A 103 -8.89 -36.35 19.81
N THR A 104 -9.64 -37.01 18.94
CA THR A 104 -11.03 -37.40 19.22
C THR A 104 -11.14 -38.54 20.23
N THR A 105 -10.24 -39.52 20.17
CA THR A 105 -10.35 -40.75 20.98
C THR A 105 -9.60 -40.69 22.31
N LYS A 106 -8.50 -39.93 22.37
CA LYS A 106 -7.68 -39.83 23.58
C LYS A 106 -7.94 -38.57 24.37
N PHE A 107 -8.39 -37.49 23.71
CA PHE A 107 -8.72 -36.23 24.36
C PHE A 107 -10.22 -35.93 24.21
N ASN A 108 -10.76 -35.12 25.11
CA ASN A 108 -12.15 -34.65 25.01
C ASN A 108 -12.24 -33.47 24.01
N ILE A 109 -11.64 -33.63 22.83
CA ILE A 109 -11.57 -32.64 21.76
C ILE A 109 -12.46 -33.12 20.61
N THR A 110 -13.48 -32.33 20.28
CA THR A 110 -14.33 -32.57 19.13
C THR A 110 -13.69 -31.96 17.89
N VAL A 111 -13.22 -32.80 16.98
CA VAL A 111 -12.69 -32.37 15.68
C VAL A 111 -13.85 -31.99 14.75
N LEU A 112 -13.77 -30.79 14.17
CA LEU A 112 -14.73 -30.24 13.21
C LEU A 112 -14.14 -30.31 11.79
N HIS A 113 -14.03 -31.54 11.27
CA HIS A 113 -13.55 -31.81 9.90
C HIS A 113 -14.65 -31.51 8.88
N ASN A 114 -14.77 -30.22 8.49
CA ASN A 114 -15.91 -29.71 7.70
C ASN A 114 -17.26 -30.07 8.33
N GLU A 115 -17.36 -29.91 9.65
CA GLU A 115 -18.50 -30.31 10.47
C GLU A 115 -18.97 -29.18 11.38
N ASN A 116 -20.19 -29.33 11.93
CA ASN A 116 -20.76 -28.42 12.92
C ASN A 116 -21.32 -29.17 14.14
N ARG A 117 -21.49 -28.43 15.24
CA ARG A 117 -22.19 -28.85 16.46
C ARG A 117 -23.00 -27.68 17.00
N ASN A 118 -24.18 -27.95 17.55
CA ASN A 118 -25.02 -26.95 18.21
C ASN A 118 -24.78 -26.99 19.72
N LEU A 119 -24.51 -25.83 20.31
CA LEU A 119 -24.30 -25.64 21.75
C LEU A 119 -25.52 -24.95 22.32
N CYS A 120 -26.38 -25.71 23.00
CA CYS A 120 -27.66 -25.22 23.48
C CYS A 120 -27.62 -24.93 24.98
N SER A 121 -28.07 -23.74 25.35
CA SER A 121 -28.32 -23.37 26.74
C SER A 121 -29.45 -24.19 27.34
N SER A 122 -29.60 -24.13 28.67
CA SER A 122 -30.70 -24.80 29.38
C SER A 122 -32.08 -24.27 29.00
N SER A 123 -32.18 -23.08 28.39
CA SER A 123 -33.44 -22.53 27.86
C SER A 123 -33.75 -22.99 26.42
N GLY A 124 -32.86 -23.74 25.78
CA GLY A 124 -33.01 -24.24 24.42
C GLY A 124 -32.42 -23.33 23.33
N ASP A 125 -31.92 -22.14 23.68
CA ASP A 125 -31.23 -21.26 22.74
C ASP A 125 -29.85 -21.82 22.39
N CYS A 126 -29.51 -21.91 21.10
CA CYS A 126 -28.29 -22.55 20.63
C CYS A 126 -27.35 -21.61 19.87
N ILE A 127 -26.06 -21.93 19.91
CA ILE A 127 -25.02 -21.39 19.03
C ILE A 127 -24.54 -22.53 18.12
N CYS A 128 -24.50 -22.31 16.81
CA CYS A 128 -23.82 -23.24 15.90
C CYS A 128 -22.32 -22.98 15.93
N VAL A 129 -21.52 -24.02 16.15
CA VAL A 129 -20.07 -23.97 16.00
C VAL A 129 -19.69 -24.89 14.87
N ALA A 130 -19.09 -24.33 13.83
CA ALA A 130 -18.62 -25.04 12.66
C ALA A 130 -17.11 -24.92 12.52
N GLY A 131 -16.48 -25.89 11.86
CA GLY A 131 -15.07 -25.85 11.51
C GLY A 131 -14.85 -26.42 10.12
N VAL A 132 -13.85 -25.89 9.42
CA VAL A 132 -13.44 -26.36 8.10
C VAL A 132 -12.01 -26.85 8.15
N ASP A 133 -11.66 -27.72 7.20
CA ASP A 133 -10.27 -28.08 6.95
C ASP A 133 -9.46 -26.89 6.44
N ASP A 134 -8.14 -26.94 6.66
CA ASP A 134 -7.26 -25.84 6.30
C ASP A 134 -7.27 -25.51 4.80
N PHE A 135 -7.17 -24.23 4.48
CA PHE A 135 -7.15 -23.71 3.11
C PHE A 135 -6.01 -24.29 2.24
N PHE A 136 -4.88 -24.66 2.86
CA PHE A 136 -3.73 -25.24 2.17
C PHE A 136 -4.02 -26.62 1.55
N THR A 137 -5.02 -27.35 2.07
CA THR A 137 -5.43 -28.68 1.57
C THR A 137 -5.78 -28.69 0.08
N GLU A 138 -6.30 -27.57 -0.45
CA GLU A 138 -6.62 -27.42 -1.88
C GLU A 138 -5.43 -27.64 -2.80
N LYS A 139 -4.22 -27.34 -2.32
CA LYS A 139 -2.97 -27.57 -3.07
C LYS A 139 -2.46 -29.00 -2.94
N LEU A 140 -2.70 -29.63 -1.79
CA LEU A 140 -2.15 -30.95 -1.46
C LEU A 140 -2.94 -32.10 -2.07
N ARG A 141 -4.23 -31.89 -2.37
CA ARG A 141 -5.13 -32.91 -2.98
C ARG A 141 -5.15 -34.23 -2.19
N ILE A 142 -5.11 -34.14 -0.86
CA ILE A 142 -5.19 -35.29 0.03
C ILE A 142 -6.64 -35.80 -0.02
N PRO A 143 -6.89 -37.10 -0.30
CA PRO A 143 -8.24 -37.65 -0.36
C PRO A 143 -9.02 -37.38 0.94
N GLY A 144 -10.25 -36.89 0.81
CA GLY A 144 -11.12 -36.58 1.94
C GLY A 144 -10.83 -35.24 2.64
N HIS A 145 -9.71 -34.58 2.33
CA HIS A 145 -9.33 -33.31 2.94
C HIS A 145 -9.36 -32.17 1.92
N HIS A 146 -10.37 -31.31 2.08
CA HIS A 146 -10.49 -30.03 1.38
C HIS A 146 -11.32 -29.08 2.22
N MET A 147 -11.07 -27.77 2.12
CA MET A 147 -11.87 -26.76 2.80
C MET A 147 -13.31 -26.73 2.23
N ASP A 148 -14.30 -27.16 3.02
CA ASP A 148 -15.71 -27.29 2.60
C ASP A 148 -16.67 -26.59 3.57
N ALA A 149 -16.81 -25.28 3.36
CA ALA A 149 -17.69 -24.47 4.21
C ALA A 149 -19.18 -24.79 4.02
N GLU A 150 -19.60 -25.25 2.84
CA GLU A 150 -21.02 -25.57 2.61
C GLU A 150 -21.44 -26.79 3.43
N ARG A 151 -20.60 -27.84 3.44
CA ARG A 151 -20.76 -29.01 4.31
C ARG A 151 -20.68 -28.61 5.77
N ALA A 152 -19.65 -27.86 6.17
CA ALA A 152 -19.45 -27.43 7.55
C ALA A 152 -20.65 -26.67 8.10
N LEU A 153 -21.29 -25.81 7.30
CA LEU A 153 -22.42 -24.97 7.72
C LEU A 153 -23.80 -25.59 7.42
N SER A 154 -23.87 -26.83 6.91
CA SER A 154 -25.13 -27.48 6.51
C SER A 154 -26.13 -27.70 7.65
N GLY A 155 -25.65 -27.90 8.88
CA GLY A 155 -26.48 -28.09 10.07
C GLY A 155 -26.77 -26.82 10.87
N CYS A 156 -26.27 -25.67 10.43
CA CYS A 156 -26.48 -24.39 11.11
C CYS A 156 -27.76 -23.69 10.61
N SER A 157 -28.71 -23.44 11.51
CA SER A 157 -29.91 -22.64 11.20
C SER A 157 -29.54 -21.17 10.94
N GLU A 158 -30.27 -20.50 10.05
CA GLU A 158 -30.11 -19.05 9.81
C GLU A 158 -30.59 -18.19 11.00
N THR A 159 -31.45 -18.74 11.87
CA THR A 159 -32.03 -18.03 13.01
C THR A 159 -31.13 -18.05 14.25
N GLN A 160 -30.10 -18.91 14.28
CA GLN A 160 -29.19 -19.01 15.42
C GLN A 160 -27.82 -18.38 15.11
N PRO A 161 -27.11 -17.84 16.11
CA PRO A 161 -25.74 -17.39 15.95
C PRO A 161 -24.81 -18.50 15.45
N THR A 162 -23.92 -18.18 14.51
CA THR A 162 -22.96 -19.13 13.95
C THR A 162 -21.52 -18.63 14.12
N ILE A 163 -20.69 -19.48 14.73
CA ILE A 163 -19.26 -19.29 14.93
C ILE A 163 -18.51 -20.30 14.08
N LEU A 164 -17.57 -19.83 13.28
CA LEU A 164 -16.83 -20.66 12.33
C LEU A 164 -15.33 -20.63 12.66
N LEU A 165 -14.73 -21.81 12.85
CA LEU A 165 -13.30 -21.98 13.04
C LEU A 165 -12.62 -22.17 11.69
N VAL A 166 -11.73 -21.24 11.32
CA VAL A 166 -10.97 -21.28 10.07
C VAL A 166 -9.55 -20.84 10.40
N HIS A 167 -8.58 -21.73 10.27
CA HIS A 167 -7.22 -21.42 10.70
C HIS A 167 -6.61 -20.23 9.94
N GLN A 168 -6.65 -20.26 8.60
CA GLN A 168 -6.09 -19.18 7.76
C GLN A 168 -7.09 -18.06 7.45
N PRO A 169 -6.75 -16.79 7.71
CA PRO A 169 -7.62 -15.66 7.35
C PRO A 169 -7.93 -15.54 5.85
N ASN A 170 -7.01 -15.96 4.98
CA ASN A 170 -7.25 -16.04 3.54
C ASN A 170 -8.32 -17.09 3.18
N GLY A 171 -8.38 -18.20 3.93
CA GLY A 171 -9.47 -19.17 3.84
C GLY A 171 -10.80 -18.55 4.27
N ALA A 172 -10.82 -17.79 5.36
CA ALA A 172 -12.02 -17.08 5.82
C ALA A 172 -12.55 -16.10 4.76
N SER A 173 -11.65 -15.34 4.14
CA SER A 173 -11.98 -14.44 3.03
C SER A 173 -12.54 -15.17 1.80
N LYS A 174 -11.99 -16.35 1.46
CA LYS A 174 -12.50 -17.19 0.38
C LYS A 174 -13.90 -17.71 0.68
N ILE A 175 -14.14 -18.19 1.90
CA ILE A 175 -15.46 -18.66 2.35
C ILE A 175 -16.48 -17.53 2.24
N LEU A 176 -16.15 -16.34 2.75
CA LEU A 176 -17.04 -15.18 2.67
C LEU A 176 -17.33 -14.71 1.24
N ARG A 177 -16.47 -15.02 0.27
CA ARG A 177 -16.76 -14.75 -1.15
C ARG A 177 -17.72 -15.77 -1.76
N ASN A 178 -17.74 -17.00 -1.25
CA ASN A 178 -18.39 -18.13 -1.91
C ASN A 178 -19.67 -18.64 -1.23
N THR A 179 -19.81 -18.51 0.09
CA THR A 179 -21.04 -18.93 0.79
C THR A 179 -21.98 -17.75 1.04
N LYS A 180 -23.29 -17.99 1.02
CA LYS A 180 -24.31 -17.01 1.45
C LYS A 180 -24.86 -17.30 2.85
N LYS A 181 -24.47 -18.42 3.47
CA LYS A 181 -24.95 -18.81 4.79
C LYS A 181 -24.55 -17.78 5.85
N ARG A 182 -25.39 -17.67 6.87
CA ARG A 182 -25.14 -16.79 8.03
C ARG A 182 -23.88 -17.26 8.77
N ILE A 183 -22.95 -16.35 8.98
CA ILE A 183 -21.78 -16.52 9.83
C ILE A 183 -21.65 -15.23 10.63
N ASP A 184 -21.71 -15.29 11.95
CA ASP A 184 -21.66 -14.10 12.80
C ASP A 184 -20.21 -13.81 13.26
N LEU A 185 -19.41 -14.85 13.48
CA LEU A 185 -18.03 -14.74 13.93
C LEU A 185 -17.14 -15.84 13.31
N ILE A 186 -16.00 -15.44 12.74
CA ILE A 186 -14.94 -16.35 12.31
C ILE A 186 -13.74 -16.19 13.25
N LEU A 187 -13.20 -17.31 13.73
CA LEU A 187 -12.00 -17.34 14.57
C LEU A 187 -10.84 -17.94 13.78
N SER A 188 -9.72 -17.23 13.73
CA SER A 188 -8.54 -17.58 12.92
C SER A 188 -7.22 -17.34 13.66
N GLY A 189 -6.14 -17.95 13.15
CA GLY A 189 -4.76 -17.80 13.61
C GLY A 189 -3.80 -17.64 12.41
N HIS A 190 -2.79 -18.50 12.31
CA HIS A 190 -1.85 -18.71 11.20
C HIS A 190 -0.82 -17.59 10.98
N THR A 191 -1.23 -16.34 11.10
CA THR A 191 -0.38 -15.21 10.70
C THR A 191 0.72 -14.92 11.72
N HIS A 192 0.58 -15.43 12.94
CA HIS A 192 1.36 -15.05 14.13
C HIS A 192 1.48 -13.53 14.38
N ALA A 193 0.52 -12.75 13.84
CA ALA A 193 0.63 -11.29 13.74
C ALA A 193 1.95 -10.82 13.08
N GLY A 194 2.53 -11.61 12.19
CA GLY A 194 3.79 -11.35 11.51
C GLY A 194 5.04 -11.86 12.21
N GLN A 195 4.94 -12.47 13.40
CA GLN A 195 5.99 -13.06 14.28
C GLN A 195 7.26 -12.22 14.57
N PHE A 196 7.92 -11.69 13.54
CA PHE A 196 9.10 -10.83 13.59
C PHE A 196 8.79 -9.44 13.02
N TYR A 197 9.33 -8.40 13.66
CA TYR A 197 9.17 -7.01 13.23
C TYR A 197 9.54 -6.79 11.75
N ILE A 198 10.55 -7.50 11.24
CA ILE A 198 11.05 -7.32 9.86
C ILE A 198 10.14 -7.96 8.80
N VAL A 199 9.43 -9.03 9.12
CA VAL A 199 8.53 -9.71 8.16
C VAL A 199 7.07 -9.33 8.34
N TRP A 200 6.74 -8.57 9.39
CA TRP A 200 5.40 -8.06 9.66
C TRP A 200 4.75 -7.40 8.44
N PHE A 201 5.49 -6.54 7.73
CA PHE A 201 4.98 -5.86 6.54
C PHE A 201 4.65 -6.83 5.39
N LEU A 202 5.48 -7.86 5.19
CA LEU A 202 5.21 -8.89 4.18
C LEU A 202 4.01 -9.76 4.57
N ALA A 203 3.88 -10.08 5.86
CA ALA A 203 2.71 -10.79 6.39
C ALA A 203 1.43 -9.97 6.21
N TYR A 204 1.48 -8.65 6.42
CA TYR A 204 0.38 -7.72 6.18
C TYR A 204 -0.06 -7.71 4.70
N LEU A 205 0.87 -7.71 3.76
CA LEU A 205 0.56 -7.70 2.32
C LEU A 205 0.02 -9.04 1.80
N LYS A 206 0.40 -10.16 2.43
CA LYS A 206 0.03 -11.51 1.97
C LYS A 206 -1.28 -12.03 2.55
N ASN A 207 -1.80 -11.41 3.61
CA ASN A 207 -2.99 -11.88 4.31
C ASN A 207 -4.10 -10.83 4.24
N ASP A 208 -5.30 -11.27 3.88
CA ASP A 208 -6.49 -10.41 3.84
C ASP A 208 -6.80 -9.82 5.22
N PHE A 209 -6.46 -10.54 6.29
CA PHE A 209 -6.53 -10.08 7.69
C PHE A 209 -5.29 -10.56 8.45
N LEU A 210 -4.63 -9.65 9.17
CA LEU A 210 -3.35 -9.95 9.83
C LEU A 210 -3.51 -10.30 11.31
N TYR A 211 -4.11 -9.43 12.12
CA TYR A 211 -4.22 -9.61 13.57
C TYR A 211 -5.31 -8.70 14.14
N GLY A 212 -6.11 -9.21 15.07
CA GLY A 212 -7.15 -8.49 15.78
C GLY A 212 -8.55 -8.71 15.25
N HIS A 213 -9.46 -7.79 15.60
CA HIS A 213 -10.89 -7.90 15.33
C HIS A 213 -11.31 -7.05 14.12
N TYR A 214 -11.85 -7.71 13.10
CA TYR A 214 -12.33 -7.12 11.86
C TYR A 214 -13.84 -7.26 11.74
N LYS A 215 -14.50 -6.18 11.30
CA LYS A 215 -15.93 -6.18 10.94
C LYS A 215 -16.07 -6.10 9.43
N ILE A 216 -16.77 -7.05 8.83
CA ILE A 216 -17.02 -7.04 7.39
C ILE A 216 -18.20 -6.08 7.15
N LYS A 217 -18.03 -5.03 6.34
CA LYS A 217 -19.09 -3.99 6.20
C LYS A 217 -20.31 -4.45 5.42
N ASN A 218 -20.13 -5.43 4.53
CA ASN A 218 -21.17 -5.88 3.60
C ASN A 218 -21.85 -7.19 4.04
N ARG A 219 -21.47 -7.71 5.21
CA ARG A 219 -22.03 -8.90 5.84
C ARG A 219 -22.04 -8.65 7.34
N ASP A 220 -23.08 -9.00 8.07
CA ASP A 220 -23.09 -8.89 9.54
C ASP A 220 -22.18 -9.97 10.19
N THR A 221 -20.93 -10.08 9.70
CA THR A 221 -19.91 -11.06 10.08
C THR A 221 -18.70 -10.34 10.64
N GLN A 222 -18.12 -10.93 11.69
CA GLN A 222 -16.86 -10.50 12.28
C GLN A 222 -15.80 -11.58 12.09
N ILE A 223 -14.53 -11.17 12.01
CA ILE A 223 -13.38 -12.07 11.98
C ILE A 223 -12.44 -11.65 13.10
N TYR A 224 -12.03 -12.60 13.94
CA TYR A 224 -11.02 -12.40 14.95
C TYR A 224 -9.78 -13.23 14.60
N VAL A 225 -8.66 -12.56 14.34
CA VAL A 225 -7.38 -13.20 14.04
C VAL A 225 -6.47 -13.11 15.27
N SER A 226 -6.23 -14.24 15.90
CA SER A 226 -5.31 -14.41 17.02
C SER A 226 -3.86 -14.23 16.56
N SER A 227 -3.00 -13.67 17.42
CA SER A 227 -1.56 -13.67 17.14
C SER A 227 -0.91 -15.02 17.41
N GLY A 228 -1.62 -16.01 17.95
CA GLY A 228 -1.11 -17.34 18.28
C GLY A 228 -0.60 -17.46 19.71
N VAL A 229 -0.74 -18.66 20.29
CA VAL A 229 -0.32 -18.97 21.67
C VAL A 229 1.20 -18.99 21.79
N ASN A 230 1.88 -19.54 20.78
CA ASN A 230 3.34 -19.62 20.71
C ASN A 230 3.84 -19.07 19.35
N TYR A 231 5.02 -19.47 18.94
CA TYR A 231 5.72 -19.08 17.72
C TYR A 231 5.81 -20.28 16.77
N TRP A 232 6.09 -20.02 15.50
CA TRP A 232 6.41 -21.01 14.49
C TRP A 232 7.92 -21.02 14.20
N GLY A 233 8.58 -22.17 14.24
CA GLY A 233 10.01 -22.30 13.98
C GLY A 233 10.87 -21.84 15.18
N PRO A 234 11.73 -20.81 15.05
CA PRO A 234 12.61 -20.41 16.15
C PRO A 234 11.81 -19.84 17.33
N PRO A 235 12.27 -20.02 18.59
CA PRO A 235 11.57 -19.60 19.80
C PRO A 235 11.64 -18.09 20.07
N VAL A 236 11.26 -17.31 19.07
CA VAL A 236 11.35 -15.85 19.04
C VAL A 236 10.06 -15.30 18.47
N LYS A 237 9.42 -14.41 19.24
CA LYS A 237 8.19 -13.72 18.86
C LYS A 237 8.24 -12.26 19.31
N MET A 238 7.56 -11.38 18.58
CA MET A 238 7.34 -10.00 18.98
C MET A 238 6.72 -9.92 20.39
N LEU A 239 7.13 -8.87 21.12
CA LEU A 239 6.74 -8.66 22.52
C LEU A 239 5.22 -8.64 22.67
N ASN A 240 4.72 -9.35 23.70
CA ASN A 240 3.30 -9.45 24.06
C ASN A 240 2.38 -10.07 23.01
N LEU A 241 2.90 -10.79 21.99
CA LEU A 241 2.08 -11.46 20.97
C LEU A 241 1.86 -12.96 21.21
N CYS A 242 2.38 -13.53 22.29
CA CYS A 242 1.94 -14.85 22.76
C CYS A 242 0.62 -14.68 23.53
N GLU A 243 -0.50 -15.07 22.92
CA GLU A 243 -1.81 -14.81 23.51
C GLU A 243 -2.70 -16.06 23.60
N ILE A 244 -3.47 -16.09 24.69
CA ILE A 244 -4.69 -16.88 24.81
C ILE A 244 -5.80 -15.82 24.82
N THR A 245 -6.75 -15.91 23.89
CA THR A 245 -7.82 -14.92 23.78
C THR A 245 -9.09 -15.44 24.43
N LEU A 246 -9.66 -14.68 25.36
CA LEU A 246 -11.01 -14.89 25.88
C LEU A 246 -11.97 -13.93 25.20
N LEU A 247 -12.84 -14.45 24.35
CA LEU A 247 -13.92 -13.71 23.72
C LEU A 247 -15.18 -13.79 24.59
N THR A 248 -15.90 -12.69 24.73
CA THR A 248 -17.20 -12.63 25.40
C THR A 248 -18.23 -12.12 24.41
N LEU A 249 -19.24 -12.94 24.11
CA LEU A 249 -20.33 -12.59 23.21
C LEU A 249 -21.30 -11.65 23.93
N ARG A 250 -21.76 -10.61 23.24
CA ARG A 250 -22.68 -9.60 23.76
C ARG A 250 -23.82 -9.38 22.78
N SER A 251 -25.03 -9.17 23.29
CA SER A 251 -26.16 -8.85 22.43
C SER A 251 -25.96 -7.48 21.75
N ASP A 252 -26.29 -7.40 20.46
CA ASP A 252 -26.30 -6.14 19.73
C ASP A 252 -27.74 -5.60 19.63
N PHE A 253 -28.20 -4.84 20.62
CA PHE A 253 -29.45 -4.10 20.52
C PHE A 253 -29.27 -2.90 19.57
N HIS A 254 -29.77 -3.01 18.34
CA HIS A 254 -29.78 -1.91 17.39
C HIS A 254 -31.11 -1.14 17.41
N PHE A 255 -31.11 0.04 18.03
CA PHE A 255 -32.01 1.13 17.63
C PHE A 255 -31.41 1.79 16.38
N LYS A 256 -31.99 1.55 15.21
CA LYS A 256 -31.62 2.26 13.98
C LYS A 256 -32.31 3.63 13.94
N ILE A 257 -31.59 4.66 14.34
CA ILE A 257 -31.70 5.99 13.73
C ILE A 257 -30.31 6.33 13.16
N PHE A 258 -30.19 6.26 11.85
CA PHE A 258 -28.95 6.50 11.12
C PHE A 258 -28.73 8.02 11.00
N ASP A 259 -27.96 8.61 11.91
CA ASP A 259 -27.54 10.01 11.80
C ASP A 259 -26.32 10.14 10.87
N PHE A 260 -26.61 10.22 9.57
CA PHE A 260 -25.62 10.46 8.52
C PHE A 260 -24.82 11.76 8.71
N ARG A 261 -25.32 12.72 9.51
CA ARG A 261 -24.65 14.03 9.68
C ARG A 261 -23.40 13.94 10.55
N LYS A 262 -23.37 13.13 11.61
CA LYS A 262 -22.21 13.04 12.53
C LYS A 262 -20.98 12.34 11.92
N MET A 263 -21.18 11.38 11.01
CA MET A 263 -20.07 10.69 10.33
C MET A 263 -19.45 11.58 9.24
N ILE A 264 -20.28 12.27 8.45
CA ILE A 264 -19.81 13.29 7.50
C ILE A 264 -19.07 14.39 8.25
N LEU A 265 -19.55 14.85 9.42
CA LEU A 265 -18.88 15.86 10.24
C LEU A 265 -17.56 15.39 10.87
N ARG A 266 -17.34 14.08 11.09
CA ARG A 266 -16.06 13.54 11.58
C ARG A 266 -15.04 13.32 10.46
N ILE A 267 -15.48 12.85 9.29
CA ILE A 267 -14.62 12.67 8.11
C ILE A 267 -14.27 14.04 7.49
N ALA A 268 -15.20 15.02 7.54
CA ALA A 268 -14.98 16.40 7.11
C ALA A 268 -13.86 17.13 7.89
N ARG A 269 -13.49 16.64 9.08
CA ARG A 269 -12.39 17.21 9.89
C ARG A 269 -11.00 16.76 9.46
N PHE A 270 -10.91 15.81 8.53
CA PHE A 270 -9.64 15.29 8.01
C PHE A 270 -9.57 15.55 6.51
N PRO A 271 -9.18 16.77 6.08
CA PRO A 271 -9.12 17.16 4.67
C PRO A 271 -8.30 16.20 3.79
N ILE A 272 -7.26 15.57 4.34
CA ILE A 272 -6.47 14.53 3.64
C ILE A 272 -7.33 13.30 3.33
N ILE A 273 -8.11 12.79 4.29
CA ILE A 273 -8.98 11.61 4.09
C ILE A 273 -10.04 11.90 3.04
N ILE A 274 -10.65 13.10 3.07
CA ILE A 274 -11.62 13.54 2.05
C ILE A 274 -10.96 13.55 0.67
N SER A 275 -9.76 14.13 0.55
CA SER A 275 -9.05 14.17 -0.71
C SER A 275 -8.70 12.77 -1.24
N ILE A 276 -8.27 11.83 -0.39
CA ILE A 276 -8.02 10.43 -0.77
C ILE A 276 -9.29 9.78 -1.33
N ILE A 277 -10.45 10.00 -0.68
CA ILE A 277 -11.73 9.47 -1.15
C ILE A 277 -12.08 10.05 -2.52
N ILE A 278 -12.02 11.38 -2.68
CA ILE A 278 -12.29 12.06 -3.95
C ILE A 278 -11.37 11.50 -5.05
N SER A 279 -10.07 11.46 -4.79
CA SER A 279 -9.07 10.91 -5.70
C SER A 279 -9.38 9.48 -6.13
N SER A 280 -9.70 8.61 -5.17
CA SER A 280 -9.95 7.20 -5.43
C SER A 280 -11.22 7.00 -6.25
N VAL A 281 -12.30 7.72 -5.90
CA VAL A 281 -13.56 7.69 -6.63
C VAL A 281 -13.39 8.22 -8.05
N SER A 282 -12.68 9.33 -8.24
CA SER A 282 -12.41 9.90 -9.56
C SER A 282 -11.58 8.97 -10.43
N ILE A 283 -10.54 8.32 -9.89
CA ILE A 283 -9.71 7.37 -10.64
C ILE A 283 -10.54 6.15 -11.07
N ILE A 284 -11.35 5.59 -10.16
CA ILE A 284 -12.25 4.47 -10.47
C ILE A 284 -13.24 4.89 -11.56
N PHE A 285 -13.85 6.07 -11.44
CA PHE A 285 -14.76 6.62 -12.45
C PHE A 285 -14.06 6.76 -13.82
N LEU A 286 -12.84 7.29 -13.86
CA LEU A 286 -12.06 7.44 -15.09
C LEU A 286 -11.59 6.09 -15.67
N ASN A 287 -11.40 5.06 -14.84
CA ASN A 287 -11.11 3.72 -15.34
C ASN A 287 -12.33 3.09 -16.02
N ILE A 288 -13.53 3.33 -15.50
CA ILE A 288 -14.78 2.77 -16.04
C ILE A 288 -15.26 3.57 -17.26
N PHE A 289 -15.29 4.90 -17.16
CA PHE A 289 -15.93 5.77 -18.15
C PHE A 289 -14.96 6.60 -18.99
N GLY A 290 -13.69 6.70 -18.57
CA GLY A 290 -12.73 7.64 -19.17
C GLY A 290 -12.49 7.43 -20.66
N LEU A 291 -12.42 6.18 -21.14
CA LEU A 291 -12.26 5.91 -22.57
C LEU A 291 -13.42 6.48 -23.41
N ARG A 292 -14.64 6.43 -22.86
CA ARG A 292 -15.84 6.97 -23.51
C ARG A 292 -15.90 8.50 -23.41
N ILE A 293 -15.60 9.06 -22.24
CA ILE A 293 -15.62 10.51 -21.98
C ILE A 293 -14.60 11.24 -22.88
N PHE A 294 -13.40 10.69 -23.00
CA PHE A 294 -12.34 11.25 -23.83
C PHE A 294 -12.44 10.85 -25.31
N GLY A 295 -13.50 10.13 -25.71
CA GLY A 295 -13.74 9.72 -27.08
C GLY A 295 -12.62 8.86 -27.67
N VAL A 296 -11.90 8.09 -26.84
CA VAL A 296 -10.72 7.31 -27.27
C VAL A 296 -11.08 6.30 -28.36
N ASN A 297 -12.28 5.70 -28.27
CA ASN A 297 -12.74 4.71 -29.24
C ASN A 297 -13.22 5.33 -30.57
N ASN A 298 -13.42 6.65 -30.62
CA ASN A 298 -13.93 7.36 -31.79
C ASN A 298 -12.81 7.94 -32.68
N VAL A 299 -11.55 7.66 -32.33
CA VAL A 299 -10.38 8.14 -33.05
C VAL A 299 -9.47 6.97 -33.43
N HIS A 300 -8.93 7.02 -34.64
CA HIS A 300 -7.95 6.06 -35.16
C HIS A 300 -6.56 6.71 -35.23
N ASP A 301 -5.54 5.87 -35.44
CA ASP A 301 -4.14 6.28 -35.60
C ASP A 301 -3.53 6.89 -34.31
N TYR A 302 -2.42 7.63 -34.41
CA TYR A 302 -1.68 8.26 -33.29
C TYR A 302 -2.56 9.07 -32.32
N ARG A 303 -3.67 9.64 -32.82
CA ARG A 303 -4.65 10.40 -32.02
C ARG A 303 -5.27 9.57 -30.90
N LYS A 304 -5.41 8.24 -31.08
CA LYS A 304 -5.86 7.33 -30.03
C LYS A 304 -4.89 7.30 -28.85
N GLY A 305 -3.58 7.20 -29.12
CA GLY A 305 -2.53 7.24 -28.11
C GLY A 305 -2.54 8.56 -27.33
N ASN A 306 -2.75 9.69 -28.01
CA ASN A 306 -2.82 11.01 -27.39
C ASN A 306 -4.00 11.14 -26.42
N ARG A 307 -5.18 10.65 -26.80
CA ARG A 307 -6.35 10.64 -25.91
C ARG A 307 -6.16 9.74 -24.69
N ILE A 308 -5.47 8.60 -24.85
CA ILE A 308 -5.09 7.74 -23.72
C ILE A 308 -4.14 8.46 -22.77
N ARG A 309 -3.12 9.16 -23.29
CA ARG A 309 -2.20 9.96 -22.47
C ARG A 309 -2.88 11.10 -21.72
N GLN A 310 -3.80 11.82 -22.38
CA GLN A 310 -4.63 12.84 -21.72
C GLN A 310 -5.44 12.25 -20.57
N LEU A 311 -6.10 11.11 -20.79
CA LEU A 311 -6.81 10.39 -19.74
C LEU A 311 -5.89 9.98 -18.58
N SER A 312 -4.69 9.46 -18.88
CA SER A 312 -3.69 9.10 -17.86
C SER A 312 -3.21 10.32 -17.07
N THR A 313 -3.05 11.47 -17.72
CA THR A 313 -2.68 12.73 -17.07
C THR A 313 -3.73 13.16 -16.07
N VAL A 314 -5.02 13.11 -16.45
CA VAL A 314 -6.13 13.44 -15.53
C VAL A 314 -6.19 12.44 -14.36
N LYS A 315 -5.92 11.16 -14.59
CA LYS A 315 -5.83 10.16 -13.51
C LYS A 315 -4.68 10.48 -12.55
N PHE A 316 -3.53 10.87 -13.09
CA PHE A 316 -2.37 11.26 -12.29
C PHE A 316 -2.68 12.48 -11.41
N GLU A 317 -3.39 13.48 -11.94
CA GLU A 317 -3.85 14.64 -11.16
C GLU A 317 -4.68 14.26 -9.95
N PHE A 318 -5.67 13.38 -10.15
CA PHE A 318 -6.44 12.86 -9.03
C PHE A 318 -5.56 12.07 -8.05
N PHE A 319 -4.57 11.30 -8.53
CA PHE A 319 -3.66 10.57 -7.66
C PHE A 319 -2.81 11.51 -6.77
N ILE A 320 -2.33 12.63 -7.30
CA ILE A 320 -1.46 13.56 -6.56
C ILE A 320 -2.20 14.54 -5.65
N LEU A 321 -3.50 14.76 -5.88
CA LEU A 321 -4.34 15.70 -5.10
C LEU A 321 -4.20 15.56 -3.56
N PRO A 322 -4.19 14.35 -2.95
CA PRO A 322 -4.11 14.23 -1.49
C PRO A 322 -2.78 14.72 -0.93
N PHE A 323 -1.71 14.60 -1.71
CA PHE A 323 -0.41 15.08 -1.32
C PHE A 323 -0.34 16.61 -1.34
N SER A 324 -1.01 17.27 -2.29
CA SER A 324 -1.12 18.73 -2.32
C SER A 324 -1.93 19.26 -1.14
N VAL A 325 -3.00 18.57 -0.74
CA VAL A 325 -3.73 18.89 0.49
C VAL A 325 -2.83 18.71 1.72
N PHE A 326 -2.04 17.65 1.78
CA PHE A 326 -1.07 17.45 2.86
C PHE A 326 -0.01 18.57 2.91
N VAL A 327 0.60 18.92 1.78
CA VAL A 327 1.58 20.02 1.67
C VAL A 327 0.97 21.34 2.14
N TYR A 328 -0.23 21.69 1.64
CA TYR A 328 -0.96 22.88 2.07
C TYR A 328 -1.08 22.95 3.60
N LEU A 329 -1.55 21.88 4.24
CA LEU A 329 -1.74 21.85 5.69
C LEU A 329 -0.41 22.03 6.46
N ARG A 330 0.68 21.45 5.95
CA ARG A 330 2.02 21.59 6.55
C ARG A 330 2.53 23.03 6.47
N LEU A 331 2.35 23.67 5.32
CA LEU A 331 2.74 25.06 5.11
C LEU A 331 1.92 26.02 5.98
N ILE A 332 0.60 25.81 6.07
CA ILE A 332 -0.27 26.61 6.96
C ILE A 332 0.09 26.38 8.43
N GLN A 333 0.43 25.15 8.82
CA GLN A 333 0.89 24.88 10.18
C GLN A 333 2.17 25.65 10.51
N LEU A 334 3.16 25.65 9.61
CA LEU A 334 4.39 26.41 9.77
C LEU A 334 4.13 27.92 9.79
N ALA A 335 3.29 28.43 8.89
CA ALA A 335 2.93 29.85 8.84
C ALA A 335 2.28 30.30 10.16
N LYS A 336 1.35 29.51 10.71
CA LYS A 336 0.77 29.77 12.04
C LYS A 336 1.81 29.78 13.15
N TYR A 337 2.82 28.92 13.06
CA TYR A 337 3.91 28.86 14.04
C TYR A 337 4.84 30.08 13.95
N VAL A 338 5.22 30.50 12.75
CA VAL A 338 6.07 31.68 12.53
C VAL A 338 5.35 32.97 12.90
N LEU A 339 4.04 33.03 12.64
CA LEU A 339 3.18 34.18 12.95
C LEU A 339 2.64 34.16 14.40
N ALA A 340 2.99 33.16 15.22
CA ALA A 340 2.57 33.06 16.62
C ALA A 340 3.09 34.24 17.46
N TYR A 341 2.44 34.79 18.48
CA TYR A 341 1.05 34.83 19.02
C TYR A 341 1.09 36.00 20.06
N ASN A 342 -0.04 36.60 20.45
CA ASN A 342 -0.04 37.43 21.67
C ASN A 342 0.02 36.56 22.95
N ASN A 343 0.21 37.15 24.13
CA ASN A 343 0.36 36.42 25.41
C ASN A 343 -0.78 35.42 25.74
N ASN A 344 -1.94 35.48 25.07
CA ASN A 344 -3.09 34.63 25.33
C ASN A 344 -3.28 33.51 24.30
N GLY A 345 -2.35 33.32 23.36
CA GLY A 345 -2.52 32.31 22.32
C GLY A 345 -3.70 32.64 21.39
N LEU A 346 -3.99 33.93 21.13
CA LEU A 346 -4.89 34.42 20.08
C LEU A 346 -4.16 35.15 18.92
N ILE A 347 -4.48 34.81 17.67
CA ILE A 347 -3.83 35.36 16.46
C ILE A 347 -4.25 36.82 16.39
N THR A 348 -3.30 37.74 16.32
CA THR A 348 -3.62 39.16 16.16
C THR A 348 -4.25 39.41 14.79
N ASP A 349 -5.13 40.40 14.67
CA ASP A 349 -5.79 40.70 13.39
C ASP A 349 -4.80 40.92 12.23
N HIS A 350 -3.62 41.51 12.54
CA HIS A 350 -2.54 41.66 11.58
C HIS A 350 -1.95 40.31 11.14
N ALA A 351 -1.62 39.43 12.08
CA ALA A 351 -1.13 38.08 11.76
C ALA A 351 -2.18 37.24 11.02
N GLY A 352 -3.46 37.45 11.30
CA GLY A 352 -4.59 36.82 10.61
C GLY A 352 -4.64 37.18 9.11
N LYS A 353 -4.45 38.48 8.77
CA LYS A 353 -4.37 38.93 7.37
C LYS A 353 -3.21 38.27 6.62
N TYR A 354 -2.01 38.23 7.21
CA TYR A 354 -0.86 37.57 6.58
C TYR A 354 -1.08 36.08 6.38
N LEU A 355 -1.67 35.40 7.36
CA LEU A 355 -1.99 33.98 7.25
C LEU A 355 -2.97 33.70 6.10
N GLN A 356 -3.97 34.56 5.91
CA GLN A 356 -4.92 34.46 4.80
C GLN A 356 -4.24 34.65 3.45
N LEU A 357 -3.34 35.65 3.33
CA LEU A 357 -2.56 35.87 2.11
C LEU A 357 -1.66 34.67 1.78
N ILE A 358 -0.98 34.11 2.79
CA ILE A 358 -0.16 32.90 2.62
C ILE A 358 -1.02 31.71 2.17
N ALA A 359 -2.22 31.55 2.73
CA ALA A 359 -3.12 30.48 2.34
C ALA A 359 -3.59 30.60 0.90
N ILE A 360 -4.04 31.78 0.49
CA ILE A 360 -4.44 32.04 -0.90
C ILE A 360 -3.26 31.84 -1.84
N GLY A 361 -2.09 32.40 -1.51
CA GLY A 361 -0.87 32.26 -2.31
C GLY A 361 -0.45 30.80 -2.47
N THR A 362 -0.54 30.00 -1.41
CA THR A 362 -0.23 28.55 -1.45
C THR A 362 -1.21 27.80 -2.36
N ILE A 363 -2.52 28.10 -2.27
CA ILE A 363 -3.53 27.47 -3.14
C ILE A 363 -3.28 27.82 -4.61
N LEU A 364 -3.01 29.09 -4.91
CA LEU A 364 -2.71 29.56 -6.26
C LEU A 364 -1.43 28.92 -6.81
N TRP A 365 -0.38 28.83 -5.99
CA TRP A 365 0.87 28.16 -6.36
C TRP A 365 0.66 26.67 -6.67
N LEU A 366 -0.07 25.95 -5.80
CA LEU A 366 -0.40 24.54 -6.03
C LEU A 366 -1.18 24.38 -7.34
N PHE A 367 -2.24 25.16 -7.52
CA PHE A 367 -3.05 25.14 -8.74
C PHE A 367 -2.20 25.40 -9.99
N LEU A 368 -1.30 26.38 -9.93
CA LEU A 368 -0.38 26.70 -11.01
C LEU A 368 0.57 25.53 -11.31
N GLY A 369 1.10 24.85 -10.29
CA GLY A 369 1.91 23.64 -10.48
C GLY A 369 1.14 22.54 -11.22
N HIS A 370 -0.07 22.21 -10.77
CA HIS A 370 -0.94 21.21 -11.40
C HIS A 370 -1.37 21.59 -12.83
N ALA A 371 -1.53 22.90 -13.11
CA ALA A 371 -1.85 23.36 -14.46
C ALA A 371 -0.77 22.95 -15.48
N THR A 372 0.49 22.77 -15.07
CA THR A 372 1.61 22.37 -15.96
C THR A 372 1.28 21.16 -16.83
N LEU A 373 0.65 20.14 -16.23
CA LEU A 373 0.31 18.90 -16.92
C LEU A 373 -0.72 19.10 -18.04
N PHE A 374 -1.54 20.14 -17.94
CA PHE A 374 -2.50 20.53 -18.98
C PHE A 374 -1.88 21.52 -19.97
N LEU A 375 -1.10 22.49 -19.47
CA LEU A 375 -0.41 23.50 -20.28
C LEU A 375 0.55 22.86 -21.29
N TYR A 376 1.13 21.71 -20.95
CA TYR A 376 1.94 20.90 -21.86
C TYR A 376 1.22 20.52 -23.16
N PHE A 377 -0.11 20.39 -23.15
CA PHE A 377 -0.90 20.06 -24.34
C PHE A 377 -1.41 21.29 -25.12
N ILE A 378 -1.21 22.50 -24.61
CA ILE A 378 -1.67 23.77 -25.22
C ILE A 378 -0.62 24.90 -25.13
N PRO A 379 0.67 24.64 -25.43
CA PRO A 379 1.73 25.60 -25.17
C PRO A 379 1.58 26.92 -25.95
N ASP A 380 0.95 26.89 -27.12
CA ASP A 380 0.81 28.07 -27.99
C ASP A 380 -0.36 29.00 -27.59
N LEU A 381 -1.25 28.54 -26.70
CA LEU A 381 -2.41 29.32 -26.23
C LEU A 381 -2.10 30.15 -24.97
N VAL A 382 -0.93 29.95 -24.36
CA VAL A 382 -0.59 30.51 -23.05
C VAL A 382 0.77 31.21 -23.11
N PRO A 383 0.93 32.42 -22.55
CA PRO A 383 2.20 33.13 -22.57
C PRO A 383 3.35 32.30 -21.99
N ARG A 384 4.53 32.32 -22.64
CA ARG A 384 5.75 31.59 -22.23
C ARG A 384 6.07 31.73 -20.75
N PHE A 385 5.93 32.95 -20.21
CA PHE A 385 6.17 33.23 -18.80
C PHE A 385 5.28 32.40 -17.86
N VAL A 386 4.00 32.21 -18.19
CA VAL A 386 3.05 31.45 -17.37
C VAL A 386 3.38 29.96 -17.39
N VAL A 387 3.74 29.42 -18.56
CA VAL A 387 4.20 28.04 -18.71
C VAL A 387 5.46 27.82 -17.87
N MET A 388 6.47 28.69 -18.01
CA MET A 388 7.70 28.60 -17.21
C MET A 388 7.42 28.66 -15.69
N LEU A 389 6.53 29.57 -15.25
CA LEU A 389 6.16 29.69 -13.85
C LEU A 389 5.42 28.43 -13.33
N SER A 390 4.62 27.78 -14.17
CA SER A 390 3.98 26.51 -13.83
C SER A 390 5.00 25.38 -13.64
N PHE A 391 5.96 25.25 -14.57
CA PHE A 391 7.05 24.27 -14.48
C PHE A 391 7.91 24.46 -13.22
N LEU A 392 8.26 25.71 -12.89
CA LEU A 392 8.97 26.01 -11.64
C LEU A 392 8.11 25.66 -10.41
N SER A 393 6.80 25.93 -10.48
CA SER A 393 5.86 25.63 -9.38
C SER A 393 5.74 24.14 -9.11
N ILE A 394 5.62 23.30 -10.15
CA ILE A 394 5.54 21.84 -9.99
C ILE A 394 6.89 21.25 -9.57
N GLY A 395 8.01 21.78 -10.07
CA GLY A 395 9.35 21.39 -9.61
C GLY A 395 9.55 21.65 -8.12
N LEU A 396 9.17 22.84 -7.65
CA LEU A 396 9.17 23.18 -6.23
C LEU A 396 8.26 22.25 -5.42
N TRP A 397 7.09 21.92 -5.96
CA TRP A 397 6.16 20.98 -5.32
C TRP A 397 6.81 19.60 -5.11
N TYR A 398 7.51 19.04 -6.11
CA TYR A 398 8.21 17.76 -5.99
C TYR A 398 9.28 17.77 -4.90
N HIS A 399 10.08 18.84 -4.83
CA HIS A 399 11.11 19.00 -3.79
C HIS A 399 10.53 19.20 -2.38
N ILE A 400 9.27 19.62 -2.26
CA ILE A 400 8.59 19.77 -0.97
C ILE A 400 7.87 18.48 -0.55
N VAL A 401 7.08 17.90 -1.45
CA VAL A 401 6.17 16.80 -1.12
C VAL A 401 6.92 15.55 -0.68
N VAL A 402 7.99 15.16 -1.41
CA VAL A 402 8.69 13.90 -1.14
C VAL A 402 9.36 13.92 0.23
N PRO A 403 10.18 14.94 0.60
CA PRO A 403 10.77 14.99 1.94
C PRO A 403 9.72 15.10 3.05
N LEU A 404 8.63 15.86 2.85
CA LEU A 404 7.58 15.98 3.85
C LEU A 404 6.85 14.66 4.12
N VAL A 405 6.62 13.85 3.09
CA VAL A 405 6.04 12.50 3.22
C VAL A 405 7.01 11.58 3.96
N VAL A 406 8.30 11.61 3.60
CA VAL A 406 9.35 10.86 4.31
C VAL A 406 9.41 11.26 5.79
N PHE A 407 9.39 12.55 6.10
CA PHE A 407 9.35 13.04 7.47
C PHE A 407 8.07 12.64 8.21
N ALA A 408 6.91 12.60 7.53
CA ALA A 408 5.68 12.15 8.14
C ALA A 408 5.74 10.67 8.53
N ILE A 409 6.28 9.82 7.64
CA ILE A 409 6.53 8.40 7.90
C ILE A 409 7.52 8.26 9.06
N LEU A 410 8.66 8.96 9.02
CA LEU A 410 9.66 8.95 10.07
C LEU A 410 9.06 9.36 11.43
N THR A 411 8.28 10.45 11.44
CA THR A 411 7.62 10.94 12.67
C THR A 411 6.66 9.88 13.21
N ALA A 412 5.86 9.25 12.36
CA ALA A 412 4.94 8.20 12.77
C ALA A 412 5.69 7.00 13.37
N VAL A 413 6.75 6.54 12.71
CA VAL A 413 7.59 5.43 13.18
C VAL A 413 8.26 5.76 14.51
N ILE A 414 8.91 6.91 14.64
CA ILE A 414 9.59 7.30 15.89
C ILE A 414 8.58 7.54 17.03
N SER A 415 7.42 8.12 16.72
CA SER A 415 6.37 8.33 17.72
C SER A 415 5.86 6.99 18.26
N GLU A 416 5.65 6.01 17.39
CA GLU A 416 5.28 4.65 17.80
C GLU A 416 6.40 3.97 18.57
N LEU A 417 7.65 4.09 18.14
CA LEU A 417 8.78 3.52 18.89
C LEU A 417 8.96 4.15 20.28
N LYS A 418 8.58 5.42 20.47
CA LYS A 418 8.58 6.07 21.81
C LYS A 418 7.52 5.48 22.75
N THR A 419 6.42 4.90 22.25
CA THR A 419 5.41 4.24 23.10
C THR A 419 5.88 2.87 23.61
N VAL A 420 6.89 2.28 22.95
CA VAL A 420 7.48 1.00 23.33
C VAL A 420 8.48 1.18 24.48
N THR A 421 8.17 0.61 25.65
CA THR A 421 8.91 0.78 26.91
C THR A 421 10.41 0.45 26.82
N ILE A 422 10.81 -0.48 25.95
CA ILE A 422 12.22 -0.89 25.77
C ILE A 422 12.98 0.10 24.87
N CYS A 423 12.31 0.68 23.88
CA CYS A 423 12.90 1.66 22.97
C CYS A 423 12.97 3.05 23.61
N HIS A 424 12.03 3.36 24.50
CA HIS A 424 11.92 4.67 25.15
C HIS A 424 13.23 5.14 25.82
N PRO A 425 13.94 4.34 26.65
CA PRO A 425 15.20 4.77 27.27
C PRO A 425 16.31 5.04 26.24
N PHE A 426 16.40 4.21 25.20
CA PHE A 426 17.40 4.37 24.15
C PHE A 426 17.13 5.62 23.30
N ILE A 427 15.90 5.79 22.82
CA ILE A 427 15.50 6.95 22.01
C ILE A 427 15.64 8.23 22.82
N SER A 428 15.20 8.22 24.08
CA SER A 428 15.32 9.39 24.97
C SER A 428 16.78 9.74 25.24
N LYS A 429 17.67 8.74 25.41
CA LYS A 429 19.11 8.95 25.57
C LYS A 429 19.81 9.45 24.30
N CYS A 430 19.36 9.00 23.13
CA CYS A 430 19.86 9.48 21.85
C CYS A 430 19.44 10.93 21.61
N PHE A 431 18.18 11.27 21.87
CA PHE A 431 17.64 12.61 21.69
C PHE A 431 18.18 13.62 22.71
N SER A 432 18.44 13.18 23.95
CA SER A 432 19.10 14.05 24.94
C SER A 432 20.55 14.39 24.58
N LYS A 433 21.24 13.52 23.83
CA LYS A 433 22.58 13.81 23.29
C LYS A 433 22.57 14.63 22.01
N PHE A 434 21.52 14.50 21.19
CA PHE A 434 21.42 15.13 19.88
C PHE A 434 20.06 15.83 19.71
N PHE A 435 19.91 17.00 20.33
CA PHE A 435 18.64 17.76 20.29
C PHE A 435 18.17 18.11 18.86
N VAL A 436 19.12 18.34 17.94
CA VAL A 436 18.83 18.58 16.52
C VAL A 436 18.16 17.36 15.90
N LEU A 437 18.64 16.14 16.21
CA LEU A 437 18.06 14.91 15.69
C LEU A 437 16.61 14.74 16.14
N GLU A 438 16.30 15.05 17.40
CA GLU A 438 14.92 15.01 17.89
C GLU A 438 14.01 15.98 17.13
N ALA A 439 14.48 17.20 16.90
CA ALA A 439 13.73 18.20 16.15
C ALA A 439 13.45 17.74 14.71
N PHE A 440 14.42 17.15 14.02
CA PHE A 440 14.22 16.58 12.69
C PHE A 440 13.30 15.36 12.67
N CYS A 441 13.33 14.52 13.72
CA CYS A 441 12.49 13.33 13.79
C CYS A 441 11.03 13.63 14.16
N LEU A 442 10.77 14.64 14.99
CA LEU A 442 9.46 14.83 15.62
C LEU A 442 8.86 16.23 15.45
N ASN A 443 9.67 17.27 15.27
CA ASN A 443 9.16 18.63 15.16
C ASN A 443 8.72 18.92 13.72
N LYS A 444 7.40 18.88 13.53
CA LYS A 444 6.71 19.15 12.28
C LYS A 444 7.11 20.49 11.64
N ASN A 445 7.32 21.54 12.42
CA ASN A 445 7.66 22.86 11.89
C ASN A 445 9.13 22.93 11.44
N VAL A 446 10.05 22.30 12.19
CA VAL A 446 11.46 22.20 11.81
C VAL A 446 11.61 21.41 10.52
N GLN A 447 10.92 20.27 10.41
CA GLN A 447 10.86 19.47 9.18
C GLN A 447 10.37 20.32 8.01
N THR A 448 9.26 21.04 8.15
CA THR A 448 8.71 21.86 7.08
C THR A 448 9.60 23.04 6.69
N ALA A 449 10.19 23.75 7.67
CA ALA A 449 11.10 24.85 7.40
C ALA A 449 12.38 24.37 6.69
N PHE A 450 12.95 23.26 7.15
CA PHE A 450 14.11 22.64 6.52
C PHE A 450 13.80 22.21 5.07
N THR A 451 12.67 21.52 4.86
CA THR A 451 12.26 21.10 3.53
C THR A 451 12.07 22.30 2.59
N LEU A 452 11.45 23.38 3.06
CA LEU A 452 11.28 24.59 2.25
C LEU A 452 12.61 25.23 1.86
N LEU A 453 13.52 25.38 2.83
CA LEU A 453 14.84 25.95 2.56
C LEU A 453 15.62 25.09 1.55
N LEU A 454 15.65 23.78 1.78
CA LEU A 454 16.31 22.84 0.88
C LEU A 454 15.68 22.86 -0.51
N ALA A 455 14.35 22.90 -0.60
CA ALA A 455 13.63 22.95 -1.88
C ALA A 455 13.96 24.23 -2.66
N ILE A 456 14.02 25.39 -2.00
CA ILE A 456 14.42 26.64 -2.64
C ILE A 456 15.85 26.55 -3.17
N ILE A 457 16.79 26.02 -2.37
CA ILE A 457 18.19 25.86 -2.76
C ILE A 457 18.31 24.92 -3.96
N LEU A 458 17.65 23.75 -3.90
CA LEU A 458 17.67 22.76 -4.98
C LEU A 458 17.03 23.32 -6.25
N CYS A 459 15.88 23.99 -6.16
CA CYS A 459 15.26 24.62 -7.32
C CYS A 459 16.15 25.70 -7.93
N PHE A 460 16.82 26.51 -7.10
CA PHE A 460 17.74 27.55 -7.58
C PHE A 460 18.92 26.96 -8.34
N PHE A 461 19.59 25.94 -7.78
CA PHE A 461 20.69 25.28 -8.47
C PHE A 461 20.23 24.52 -9.71
N SER A 462 19.12 23.78 -9.63
CA SER A 462 18.55 23.09 -10.79
C SER A 462 18.22 24.06 -11.92
N TYR A 463 17.70 25.24 -11.61
CA TYR A 463 17.43 26.28 -12.60
C TYR A 463 18.70 26.85 -13.24
N ILE A 464 19.78 27.03 -12.47
CA ILE A 464 21.06 27.52 -13.02
C ILE A 464 21.69 26.47 -13.95
N PHE A 465 21.58 25.19 -13.60
CA PHE A 465 22.28 24.12 -14.32
C PHE A 465 21.44 23.43 -15.41
N CYS A 466 20.12 23.62 -15.47
CA CYS A 466 19.26 22.90 -16.42
C CYS A 466 19.64 23.16 -17.88
N ASP A 467 20.12 24.37 -18.18
CA ASP A 467 20.49 24.76 -19.54
C ASP A 467 21.98 24.57 -19.83
N ASN A 468 22.76 23.98 -18.92
CA ASN A 468 24.20 23.80 -19.15
C ASN A 468 24.47 22.61 -20.09
N LEU A 469 24.78 22.91 -21.35
CA LEU A 469 25.11 21.88 -22.35
C LEU A 469 26.56 21.39 -22.16
N VAL A 470 26.72 20.13 -21.74
CA VAL A 470 28.03 19.52 -21.47
C VAL A 470 28.34 18.44 -22.50
N ILE A 471 29.52 18.51 -23.11
CA ILE A 471 30.05 17.43 -23.95
C ILE A 471 30.71 16.38 -23.05
N LYS A 472 30.25 15.14 -23.17
CA LYS A 472 30.86 13.98 -22.53
C LYS A 472 31.58 13.14 -23.57
N ASN A 473 32.88 12.93 -23.39
CA ASN A 473 33.67 12.06 -24.24
C ASN A 473 33.72 10.66 -23.62
N ALA A 474 33.38 9.65 -24.42
CA ALA A 474 33.51 8.24 -24.05
C ALA A 474 34.25 7.49 -25.16
N SER A 475 35.25 6.71 -24.79
CA SER A 475 36.00 5.85 -25.71
C SER A 475 35.54 4.41 -25.49
N LEU A 476 35.11 3.76 -26.58
CA LEU A 476 34.61 2.39 -26.55
C LEU A 476 35.55 1.50 -27.35
N ASN A 477 35.95 0.37 -26.76
CA ASN A 477 36.72 -0.66 -27.47
C ASN A 477 35.75 -1.59 -28.20
N VAL A 478 35.72 -1.48 -29.52
CA VAL A 478 34.91 -2.36 -30.37
C VAL A 478 35.79 -3.49 -30.88
N LYS A 479 35.33 -4.73 -30.68
CA LYS A 479 36.02 -5.91 -31.18
C LYS A 479 35.92 -5.96 -32.71
N ASP A 480 37.00 -6.35 -33.37
CA ASP A 480 37.05 -6.53 -34.83
C ASP A 480 36.81 -5.23 -35.65
N LEU A 481 37.29 -4.09 -35.13
CA LEU A 481 37.32 -2.81 -35.86
C LEU A 481 38.14 -2.94 -37.16
N PRO A 482 37.59 -2.56 -38.33
CA PRO A 482 38.32 -2.59 -39.58
C PRO A 482 39.60 -1.75 -39.54
N ASN A 483 40.67 -2.24 -40.18
CA ASN A 483 41.93 -1.52 -40.28
C ASN A 483 41.73 -0.12 -40.89
N GLY A 484 42.27 0.92 -40.24
CA GLY A 484 42.13 2.31 -40.67
C GLY A 484 40.88 3.03 -40.13
N THR A 485 40.06 2.38 -39.30
CA THR A 485 38.89 3.01 -38.63
C THR A 485 39.14 3.30 -37.15
N GLU A 486 40.36 3.08 -36.67
CA GLU A 486 40.76 3.40 -35.30
C GLU A 486 40.70 4.91 -35.07
N GLY A 487 40.09 5.31 -33.94
CA GLY A 487 39.92 6.71 -33.60
C GLY A 487 38.75 7.41 -34.30
N ILE A 488 37.84 6.66 -34.96
CA ILE A 488 36.60 7.23 -35.48
C ILE A 488 35.75 7.81 -34.34
N ARG A 489 35.21 9.01 -34.54
CA ARG A 489 34.49 9.79 -33.54
C ARG A 489 33.08 10.09 -34.02
N PHE A 490 32.12 9.86 -33.14
CA PHE A 490 30.72 10.17 -33.41
C PHE A 490 30.19 11.14 -32.37
N ALA A 491 29.38 12.11 -32.80
CA ALA A 491 28.53 12.87 -31.89
C ALA A 491 27.21 12.12 -31.72
N LEU A 492 26.85 11.76 -30.48
CA LEU A 492 25.54 11.21 -30.15
C LEU A 492 24.67 12.32 -29.54
N ILE A 493 23.55 12.62 -30.18
CA ILE A 493 22.54 13.57 -29.72
C ILE A 493 21.26 12.79 -29.45
N SER A 494 20.64 12.97 -28.28
CA SER A 494 19.38 12.32 -27.93
C SER A 494 18.49 13.29 -27.15
N ASP A 495 17.19 13.01 -27.11
CA ASP A 495 16.22 13.65 -26.20
C ASP A 495 16.24 15.19 -26.28
N ILE A 496 16.28 15.74 -27.49
CA ILE A 496 16.25 17.21 -27.68
C ILE A 496 14.92 17.78 -27.20
N HIS A 497 13.81 17.04 -27.38
CA HIS A 497 12.46 17.45 -26.97
C HIS A 497 12.08 18.87 -27.45
N ALA A 498 12.37 19.18 -28.72
CA ALA A 498 12.02 20.46 -29.33
C ALA A 498 10.50 20.68 -29.23
N GLY A 499 10.05 21.62 -28.40
CA GLY A 499 8.65 21.66 -27.96
C GLY A 499 8.40 22.69 -26.88
N ALA A 500 7.53 22.38 -25.91
CA ALA A 500 7.00 23.35 -24.95
C ALA A 500 8.06 24.20 -24.21
N THR A 501 9.23 23.63 -23.92
CA THR A 501 10.31 24.27 -23.15
C THR A 501 11.60 24.45 -23.94
N VAL A 502 11.82 23.71 -25.01
CA VAL A 502 13.04 23.78 -25.84
C VAL A 502 12.76 24.59 -27.10
N PHE A 503 13.38 25.78 -27.16
CA PHE A 503 13.23 26.74 -28.24
C PHE A 503 14.39 26.69 -29.23
N LYS A 504 14.23 27.41 -30.34
CA LYS A 504 15.18 27.42 -31.46
C LYS A 504 16.61 27.74 -31.03
N GLU A 505 16.78 28.70 -30.12
CA GLU A 505 18.09 29.17 -29.66
C GLU A 505 18.87 28.04 -28.98
N LYS A 506 18.18 27.13 -28.29
CA LYS A 506 18.82 25.97 -27.66
C LYS A 506 19.31 24.95 -28.68
N ILE A 507 18.55 24.78 -29.76
CA ILE A 507 18.92 23.88 -30.86
C ILE A 507 20.08 24.48 -31.66
N GLU A 508 20.13 25.80 -31.83
CA GLU A 508 21.31 26.49 -32.40
C GLU A 508 22.56 26.23 -31.56
N GLU A 509 22.47 26.37 -30.23
CA GLU A 509 23.58 26.06 -29.31
C GLU A 509 24.06 24.60 -29.44
N ILE A 510 23.14 23.64 -29.53
CA ILE A 510 23.46 22.22 -29.73
C ILE A 510 24.23 22.02 -31.04
N VAL A 511 23.74 22.62 -32.14
CA VAL A 511 24.34 22.49 -33.47
C VAL A 511 25.73 23.14 -33.51
N ASP A 512 25.88 24.35 -32.96
CA ASP A 512 27.17 25.03 -32.87
C ASP A 512 28.17 24.22 -32.05
N ARG A 513 27.71 23.64 -30.95
CA ARG A 513 28.55 22.85 -30.06
C ARG A 513 29.01 21.55 -30.72
N VAL A 514 28.13 20.84 -31.41
CA VAL A 514 28.47 19.63 -32.17
C VAL A 514 29.41 19.97 -33.33
N ASN A 515 29.14 21.04 -34.07
CA ASN A 515 29.97 21.51 -35.18
C ASN A 515 31.36 22.00 -34.74
N SER A 516 31.52 22.37 -33.45
CA SER A 516 32.81 22.73 -32.86
C SER A 516 33.69 21.52 -32.55
N GLU A 517 33.11 20.32 -32.50
CA GLU A 517 33.83 19.08 -32.26
C GLU A 517 34.28 18.43 -33.57
N SER A 518 35.48 17.86 -33.57
CA SER A 518 36.00 17.07 -34.68
C SER A 518 35.40 15.65 -34.61
N VAL A 519 34.21 15.48 -35.20
CA VAL A 519 33.52 14.20 -35.35
C VAL A 519 33.40 13.81 -36.82
N ASP A 520 33.31 12.50 -37.08
CA ASP A 520 33.18 11.90 -38.42
C ASP A 520 31.71 11.75 -38.85
N ALA A 521 30.81 11.52 -37.89
CA ALA A 521 29.37 11.49 -38.11
C ALA A 521 28.57 11.93 -36.87
N VAL A 522 27.30 12.26 -37.08
CA VAL A 522 26.34 12.58 -36.02
C VAL A 522 25.25 11.51 -36.00
N PHE A 523 24.92 11.01 -34.81
CA PHE A 523 23.78 10.14 -34.56
C PHE A 523 22.74 10.90 -33.74
N LEU A 524 21.58 11.18 -34.31
CA LEU A 524 20.42 11.74 -33.62
C LEU A 524 19.46 10.60 -33.29
N VAL A 525 19.38 10.21 -32.01
CA VAL A 525 18.74 8.96 -31.58
C VAL A 525 17.37 9.16 -30.91
N GLY A 526 16.45 9.78 -31.64
CA GLY A 526 15.05 9.89 -31.25
C GLY A 526 14.74 10.96 -30.20
N ASP A 527 13.44 11.13 -29.94
CA ASP A 527 12.88 12.12 -29.02
C ASP A 527 13.38 13.55 -29.29
N ALA A 528 13.49 13.86 -30.58
CA ALA A 528 13.92 15.16 -31.08
C ALA A 528 12.82 16.21 -30.98
N VAL A 529 11.55 15.82 -31.00
CA VAL A 529 10.39 16.72 -31.12
C VAL A 529 9.26 16.39 -30.14
N ASP A 530 8.60 17.43 -29.61
CA ASP A 530 7.58 17.36 -28.55
C ASP A 530 6.27 18.09 -28.87
N ALA A 531 6.02 18.38 -30.16
CA ALA A 531 4.78 19.02 -30.62
C ALA A 531 4.53 18.73 -32.12
N PRO A 532 3.34 19.06 -32.66
CA PRO A 532 3.06 18.87 -34.09
C PRO A 532 3.99 19.69 -34.97
N ARG A 533 4.33 19.16 -36.15
CA ARG A 533 5.27 19.80 -37.08
C ARG A 533 4.95 21.25 -37.39
N ASP A 534 3.70 21.53 -37.76
CA ASP A 534 3.26 22.89 -38.13
C ASP A 534 3.49 23.93 -37.00
N SER A 535 3.52 23.50 -35.74
CA SER A 535 3.75 24.38 -34.58
C SER A 535 5.24 24.68 -34.33
N ILE A 536 6.14 23.73 -34.64
CA ILE A 536 7.52 23.77 -34.15
C ILE A 536 8.60 23.48 -35.20
N GLU A 537 8.26 23.35 -36.48
CA GLU A 537 9.23 23.16 -37.58
C GLU A 537 10.36 24.22 -37.53
N ASN A 538 9.99 25.49 -37.30
CA ASN A 538 10.98 26.57 -37.19
C ASN A 538 11.95 26.42 -36.02
N ARG A 539 11.57 25.67 -34.95
CA ARG A 539 12.43 25.43 -33.78
C ARG A 539 13.55 24.46 -34.13
N VAL A 540 13.24 23.38 -34.85
CA VAL A 540 14.22 22.36 -35.25
C VAL A 540 15.04 22.72 -36.48
N LYS A 541 14.64 23.76 -37.21
CA LYS A 541 15.35 24.26 -38.40
C LYS A 541 16.87 24.39 -38.27
N PRO A 542 17.45 24.79 -37.13
CA PRO A 542 18.91 24.85 -36.97
C PRO A 542 19.61 23.50 -37.21
N LEU A 543 18.96 22.37 -36.96
CA LEU A 543 19.53 21.03 -37.15
C LEU A 543 20.05 20.79 -38.58
N ARG A 544 19.49 21.47 -39.58
CA ARG A 544 19.97 21.41 -40.97
C ARG A 544 21.40 21.92 -41.18
N PHE A 545 21.97 22.61 -40.19
CA PHE A 545 23.31 23.18 -40.25
C PHE A 545 24.38 22.28 -39.59
N LEU A 546 24.03 21.06 -39.16
CA LEU A 546 25.02 20.05 -38.81
C LEU A 546 25.91 19.76 -40.03
N LYS A 547 27.23 19.91 -39.87
CA LYS A 547 28.17 19.84 -41.00
C LYS A 547 28.46 18.42 -41.45
N GLN A 548 28.47 17.49 -40.51
CA GLN A 548 28.79 16.09 -40.74
C GLN A 548 27.57 15.29 -41.17
N LYS A 549 27.81 14.14 -41.80
CA LYS A 549 26.76 13.20 -42.16
C LYS A 549 26.00 12.81 -40.89
N THR A 550 24.68 13.02 -40.93
CA THR A 550 23.80 12.81 -39.77
C THR A 550 22.88 11.64 -40.04
N PHE A 551 22.85 10.68 -39.11
CA PHE A 551 21.96 9.53 -39.12
C PHE A 551 20.88 9.74 -38.06
N TYR A 552 19.66 9.36 -38.38
CA TYR A 552 18.50 9.59 -37.53
C TYR A 552 17.67 8.32 -37.33
N VAL A 553 17.28 8.06 -36.09
CA VAL A 553 16.24 7.10 -35.73
C VAL A 553 15.16 7.81 -34.93
N SER A 554 13.91 7.38 -35.06
CA SER A 554 12.80 7.94 -34.28
C SER A 554 12.78 7.41 -32.84
N GLY A 555 12.30 8.25 -31.92
CA GLY A 555 11.91 7.88 -30.57
C GLY A 555 10.38 7.81 -30.45
N ASN A 556 9.88 7.69 -29.24
CA ASN A 556 8.43 7.65 -29.00
C ASN A 556 7.77 9.02 -29.18
N HIS A 557 8.48 10.11 -28.92
CA HIS A 557 7.92 11.46 -28.95
C HIS A 557 7.56 11.95 -30.36
N GLU A 558 8.26 11.47 -31.40
CA GLU A 558 7.88 11.74 -32.80
C GLU A 558 6.47 11.23 -33.15
N TYR A 559 6.05 10.13 -32.52
CA TYR A 559 4.71 9.54 -32.72
C TYR A 559 3.67 10.14 -31.77
N TYR A 560 4.08 11.01 -30.85
CA TYR A 560 3.18 11.61 -29.88
C TYR A 560 2.37 12.77 -30.46
N TYR A 561 2.81 13.39 -31.54
CA TYR A 561 2.20 14.62 -32.04
C TYR A 561 2.15 14.68 -33.56
N GLY A 562 1.20 13.95 -34.15
CA GLY A 562 1.02 13.97 -35.60
C GLY A 562 1.49 12.68 -36.26
N ASN A 563 1.62 12.74 -37.57
CA ASN A 563 2.21 11.68 -38.36
C ASN A 563 3.74 11.79 -38.31
N ALA A 564 4.41 10.82 -37.69
CA ALA A 564 5.87 10.82 -37.56
C ALA A 564 6.60 10.89 -38.92
N SER A 565 5.98 10.41 -39.99
CA SER A 565 6.56 10.52 -41.34
C SER A 565 6.80 11.95 -41.77
N GLU A 566 6.00 12.91 -41.31
CA GLU A 566 6.20 14.34 -41.61
C GLU A 566 7.53 14.86 -41.05
N TRP A 567 7.98 14.30 -39.93
CA TRP A 567 9.29 14.59 -39.34
C TRP A 567 10.42 13.91 -40.10
N PHE A 568 10.21 12.67 -40.55
CA PHE A 568 11.19 11.93 -41.34
C PHE A 568 11.47 12.63 -42.67
N ASP A 569 10.41 13.05 -43.36
CA ASP A 569 10.50 13.81 -44.60
C ASP A 569 11.26 15.13 -44.38
N LEU A 570 10.98 15.84 -43.28
CA LEU A 570 11.67 17.09 -42.95
C LEU A 570 13.16 16.87 -42.68
N PHE A 571 13.51 15.88 -41.87
CA PHE A 571 14.91 15.59 -41.55
C PHE A 571 15.67 15.03 -42.75
N GLN A 572 15.00 14.28 -43.64
CA GLN A 572 15.58 13.88 -44.91
C GLN A 572 15.86 15.10 -45.82
N GLN A 573 14.98 16.12 -45.83
CA GLN A 573 15.24 17.39 -46.52
C GLN A 573 16.43 18.17 -45.90
N TYR A 574 16.75 17.94 -44.64
CA TYR A 574 17.95 18.48 -43.99
C TYR A 574 19.23 17.68 -44.33
N GLY A 575 19.10 16.61 -45.11
CA GLY A 575 20.21 15.74 -45.52
C GLY A 575 20.50 14.61 -44.55
N PHE A 576 19.58 14.31 -43.62
CA PHE A 576 19.77 13.22 -42.66
C PHE A 576 19.46 11.88 -43.32
N GLU A 577 20.23 10.85 -42.96
CA GLU A 577 19.95 9.47 -43.34
C GLU A 577 19.00 8.87 -42.30
N ILE A 578 17.75 8.67 -42.69
CA ILE A 578 16.71 8.08 -41.84
C ILE A 578 16.89 6.56 -41.81
N LEU A 579 17.18 6.02 -40.63
CA LEU A 579 17.33 4.59 -40.39
C LEU A 579 16.00 4.01 -39.90
N ASN A 580 15.18 3.53 -40.84
CA ASN A 580 13.89 2.91 -40.54
C ASN A 580 14.03 1.38 -40.35
N ASN A 581 13.22 0.85 -39.42
CA ASN A 581 13.03 -0.58 -39.14
C ASN A 581 11.79 -1.10 -39.87
#